data_AF-A0A0L0V5B4-F1
#
_entry.id   AF-A0A0L0V5B4-F1
#
_cell.length_a   1.000
_cell.length_b   1.000
_cell.length_c   1.000
_cell.angle_alpha   90.00
_cell.angle_beta   90.00
_cell.angle_gamma   90.00
#
_symmetry.space_group_name_H-M   'P 1'
#
loop_
_entity.id
_entity.type
_entity.pdbx_description
1 polymer ?
#
loop_
_entity_poly.entity_id
_entity_poly.type
_entity_poly.pdbx_seq_one_letter_code
_entity_poly.pdbx_strand_id
1 'polypeptide(L)' 'MSCSQQQSYNTSSNLRRIIKIPGGKLAYLPPHKQATTPKCGDCHMGLPGIPALRPVRYANVSKQVNTVQRP' A
#
# COMPACT_ATOMS: atom_id res chain seq x y z
N MET A 1 -0.07 -23.01 11.49
CA MET A 1 -0.07 -21.54 11.42
C MET A 1 1.35 -21.03 11.68
N SER A 2 2.33 -21.43 10.88
CA SER A 2 3.69 -20.87 10.94
C SER A 2 3.71 -19.59 10.11
N CYS A 3 4.39 -18.53 10.58
CA CYS A 3 4.52 -17.35 9.76
C CYS A 3 5.59 -17.59 8.68
N SER A 4 5.22 -17.38 7.42
CA SER A 4 6.05 -17.74 6.26
C SER A 4 7.19 -16.75 5.99
N GLN A 5 7.29 -15.67 6.77
CA GLN A 5 8.34 -14.66 6.64
C GLN A 5 9.38 -14.84 7.75
N GLN A 6 10.67 -14.70 7.40
CA GLN A 6 11.80 -14.89 8.32
C GLN A 6 11.73 -14.01 9.58
N GLN A 7 11.14 -12.82 9.48
CA GLN A 7 10.97 -11.95 10.64
C GLN A 7 9.78 -12.42 11.50
N SER A 8 10.05 -12.72 12.77
CA SER A 8 9.03 -13.13 13.75
C SER A 8 8.24 -11.95 14.32
N TYR A 9 8.90 -10.80 14.51
CA TYR A 9 8.35 -9.65 15.22
C TYR A 9 7.29 -8.86 14.44
N ASN A 10 6.29 -8.38 15.17
CA ASN A 10 5.20 -7.55 14.67
C ASN A 10 5.67 -6.09 14.48
N THR A 11 6.29 -5.83 13.34
CA THR A 11 6.77 -4.51 12.91
C THR A 11 5.83 -3.93 11.84
N SER A 12 5.88 -2.63 11.59
CA SER A 12 5.02 -1.99 10.58
C SER A 12 5.19 -2.55 9.16
N SER A 13 6.33 -3.18 8.86
CA SER A 13 6.58 -3.92 7.61
C SER A 13 6.05 -5.35 7.60
N ASN A 14 5.78 -5.94 8.77
CA ASN A 14 5.45 -7.35 8.97
C ASN A 14 4.13 -7.52 9.71
N LEU A 15 3.16 -6.65 9.43
CA LEU A 15 1.78 -6.87 9.83
C LEU A 15 1.24 -8.11 9.10
N ARG A 16 0.21 -8.76 9.66
CA ARG A 16 -0.35 -10.00 9.08
C ARG A 16 -1.87 -9.97 9.16
N ARG A 17 -2.52 -10.29 8.04
CA ARG A 17 -3.97 -10.52 7.97
C ARG A 17 -4.23 -12.03 7.90
N ILE A 18 -5.16 -12.51 8.72
CA ILE A 18 -5.63 -13.90 8.63
C ILE A 18 -6.74 -13.97 7.58
N ILE A 19 -6.59 -14.84 6.59
CA ILE A 19 -7.59 -15.09 5.55
C ILE A 19 -8.08 -16.53 5.61
N LYS A 20 -9.34 -16.76 5.21
CA LYS A 20 -9.90 -18.10 5.01
C LYS A 20 -9.64 -18.51 3.56
N ILE A 21 -8.95 -19.63 3.36
CA ILE A 21 -8.66 -20.19 2.02
C ILE A 21 -9.73 -21.22 1.66
N PRO A 22 -10.09 -21.40 0.37
CA PRO A 22 -10.89 -22.54 -0.09
C PRO A 22 -10.21 -23.86 0.36
N GLY A 23 -10.88 -24.62 1.22
CA GLY A 23 -10.29 -25.77 1.91
C GLY A 23 -10.34 -25.66 3.44
N GLY A 24 -10.96 -24.60 3.98
CA GLY A 24 -11.29 -24.48 5.40
C GLY A 24 -10.09 -24.17 6.30
N LYS A 25 -8.91 -23.92 5.71
CA LYS A 25 -7.69 -23.55 6.43
C LYS A 25 -7.57 -22.04 6.53
N LEU A 26 -7.01 -21.59 7.65
CA LEU A 26 -6.58 -20.20 7.81
C LEU A 26 -5.17 -20.04 7.23
N ALA A 27 -4.86 -18.86 6.70
CA ALA A 27 -3.51 -18.51 6.28
C ALA A 27 -3.17 -17.05 6.61
N TYR A 28 -1.88 -16.76 6.72
CA TYR A 28 -1.38 -15.40 6.87
C TYR A 28 -1.10 -14.77 5.51
N LEU A 29 -1.66 -13.59 5.28
CA LEU A 29 -1.36 -12.72 4.16
C LEU A 29 -0.72 -11.43 4.70
N PRO A 30 0.55 -11.12 4.37
CA PRO A 30 1.14 -9.85 4.73
C PRO A 30 0.54 -8.71 3.88
N PRO A 31 -0.08 -7.67 4.48
CA PRO A 31 -0.49 -6.49 3.75
C PRO A 31 0.73 -5.62 3.42
N HIS A 32 0.66 -4.89 2.32
CA HIS A 32 1.66 -3.86 2.03
C HIS A 32 1.47 -2.65 2.94
N LYS A 33 2.57 -1.91 3.19
CA LYS A 33 2.52 -0.65 3.94
C LYS A 33 1.56 0.34 3.28
N GLN A 34 0.76 1.02 4.10
CA GLN A 34 -0.09 2.12 3.66
C GLN A 34 0.78 3.28 3.19
N ALA A 35 0.37 3.93 2.10
CA ALA A 35 1.07 5.07 1.53
C ALA A 35 0.31 6.37 1.85
N THR A 36 1.06 7.47 1.90
CA THR A 36 0.52 8.81 2.10
C THR A 36 0.15 9.44 0.75
N THR A 37 -0.90 10.25 0.72
CA THR A 37 -1.28 11.06 -0.45
C THR A 37 -0.18 12.07 -0.80
N PRO A 38 0.13 12.29 -2.09
CA PRO A 38 1.03 13.36 -2.50
C PRO A 38 0.46 14.72 -2.09
N LYS A 39 1.32 15.58 -1.55
CA LYS A 39 0.94 16.87 -0.98
C LYS A 39 1.32 18.02 -1.91
N CYS A 40 0.61 19.14 -1.76
CA CYS A 40 0.98 20.43 -2.32
C CYS A 40 2.30 20.93 -1.68
N GLY A 41 3.16 21.58 -2.48
CA GLY A 41 4.43 22.14 -2.02
C GLY A 41 4.25 23.26 -1.00
N ASP A 42 3.31 24.17 -1.23
CA ASP A 42 3.12 25.36 -0.40
C ASP A 42 2.09 25.13 0.72
N CYS A 43 0.94 24.53 0.40
CA CYS A 43 -0.17 24.39 1.35
C CYS A 43 -0.18 23.04 2.10
N HIS A 44 0.67 22.08 1.71
CA HIS A 44 0.74 20.73 2.28
C HIS A 44 -0.56 19.91 2.31
N MET A 45 -1.61 20.38 1.63
CA MET A 45 -2.86 19.67 1.44
C MET A 45 -2.67 18.53 0.44
N GLY A 46 -3.43 17.44 0.62
CA GLY A 46 -3.41 16.31 -0.31
C GLY A 46 -3.95 16.72 -1.67
N LEU A 47 -3.21 16.43 -2.74
CA LEU A 47 -3.63 16.74 -4.09
C LEU A 47 -4.83 15.86 -4.48
N PRO A 48 -5.98 16.43 -4.86
CA PRO A 48 -7.11 15.65 -5.33
C PRO A 48 -6.78 15.00 -6.68
N GLY A 49 -7.35 13.83 -6.94
CA GLY A 49 -7.22 13.12 -8.22
C GLY A 49 -5.95 12.26 -8.39
N ILE A 50 -4.98 12.34 -7.47
CA ILE A 50 -3.79 11.47 -7.50
C ILE A 50 -3.94 10.36 -6.43
N PRO A 51 -3.81 9.08 -6.79
CA PRO A 51 -4.00 7.98 -5.84
C PRO A 51 -2.83 7.90 -4.83
N ALA A 52 -3.15 7.59 -3.57
CA ALA A 52 -2.14 7.37 -2.53
C ALA A 52 -1.48 5.99 -2.67
N LEU A 53 -0.44 5.91 -3.50
CA LEU A 53 0.30 4.67 -3.78
C LEU A 53 1.72 4.69 -3.23
N ARG A 54 2.34 3.51 -3.09
CA ARG A 54 3.76 3.40 -2.73
C ARG A 54 4.63 3.78 -3.94
N PRO A 55 5.84 4.32 -3.73
CA PRO A 55 6.79 4.70 -4.80
C PRO A 55 6.96 3.64 -5.90
N VAL A 56 7.13 2.37 -5.52
CA VAL A 56 7.30 1.26 -6.48
C VAL A 56 6.06 1.03 -7.34
N ARG A 57 4.86 1.29 -6.82
CA ARG A 57 3.61 1.09 -7.58
C ARG A 57 3.37 2.22 -8.58
N TYR A 58 3.87 3.43 -8.34
CA TYR A 58 3.74 4.54 -9.30
C TYR A 58 4.38 4.23 -10.65
N ALA A 59 5.42 3.39 -10.69
CA ALA A 59 6.07 2.97 -11.94
C ALA A 59 5.14 2.18 -12.87
N ASN A 60 4.15 1.47 -12.33
CA ASN A 60 3.22 0.64 -13.10
C ASN A 60 1.95 1.40 -13.50
N VAL A 61 1.74 2.61 -12.99
CA VAL A 61 0.52 3.38 -13.20
C VAL A 61 0.70 4.33 -14.38
N SER A 62 -0.37 4.50 -15.17
CA SER A 62 -0.35 5.41 -16.30
C SER A 62 -0.12 6.87 -15.87
N LYS A 63 0.49 7.66 -16.75
CA LYS A 63 0.80 9.07 -16.47
C LYS A 63 -0.44 9.91 -16.16
N GLN A 64 -1.58 9.60 -16.79
CA GLN A 64 -2.84 10.30 -16.58
C GLN A 64 -3.37 10.17 -15.15
N VAL A 65 -3.15 9.03 -14.50
CA VAL A 65 -3.61 8.79 -13.13
C VAL A 65 -2.63 9.42 -12.11
N ASN A 66 -1.36 9.57 -12.49
CA ASN A 66 -0.33 10.13 -11.63
C ASN A 66 -0.27 11.66 -11.64
N THR A 67 -0.94 12.33 -12.59
CA THR A 67 -0.83 13.79 -12.78
C THR A 67 -2.20 14.39 -13.05
N VAL A 68 -2.45 15.58 -12.49
CA VAL A 68 -3.65 16.36 -12.75
C VAL A 68 -3.28 17.47 -13.73
N GLN A 69 -4.04 17.60 -14.83
CA GLN A 69 -3.90 18.72 -15.76
C GLN A 69 -4.43 19.99 -15.09
N ARG A 70 -3.55 20.98 -14.92
CA ARG A 70 -3.83 22.30 -14.36
C ARG A 70 -3.17 23.33 -15.28
N PRO A 71 -3.78 24.50 -15.50
CA PRO A 71 -3.14 25.58 -16.24
C PRO A 71 -1.88 26.08 -15.54
#